data_AF-A0A418KIA5-F1
#
_entry.id   AF-A0A418KIA5-F1
#
_cell.length_a   1.000
_cell.length_b   1.000
_cell.length_c   1.000
_cell.angle_alpha   90.00
_cell.angle_beta   90.00
_cell.angle_gamma   90.00
#
_symmetry.space_group_name_H-M   'P 1'
#
loop_
_entity.id
_entity.type
_entity.pdbx_description
1 polymer ?
#
loop_
_entity_poly.entity_id
_entity_poly.type
_entity_poly.pdbx_seq_one_letter_code
_entity_poly.pdbx_strand_id
1 'polypeptide(L)'
;MSVSDAPVFRDRADAGRRLGERLRALTFRDPIVLALPRGGVPVAAQVAAALDAALEVFVARKVGAPSHPEFGIGAIAEGSDEVVVTSSAGRLGLGADDLETLVRGERSELARRVDLYRGAAPLPDLEARDVILVDDGLATGVTAEAALRSLRGFRPHRLVLAVPVCSPDSAQRLTAIADDIVFVAAPEDLFSIGAYYDDFTQTTDDEVVDLLASSRSRAATSGEDGAGERPVTIAVPGDTIDADLTVVDAARGAVLFAHGSGSSRHSPRNRRVAEALQRRGFATVLADLLTEGEERADLATGRHRFDIALLSQRLEQAARWLAAEPSTTGLPLGYFGASTGAAAALVAAAASGGRVRAVVSRGGRPDLA
;
A
#
# COMPACT_ATOMS: atom_id res chain seq x y z
N MET A 1 22.89 -8.11 -32.26
CA MET A 1 22.28 -6.92 -32.90
C MET A 1 21.44 -6.22 -31.84
N SER A 2 21.72 -4.94 -31.64
CA SER A 2 21.24 -3.96 -30.66
C SER A 2 20.03 -4.31 -29.76
N VAL A 3 20.30 -4.70 -28.51
CA VAL A 3 19.36 -4.55 -27.39
C VAL A 3 19.59 -3.14 -26.82
N SER A 4 18.56 -2.32 -26.68
CA SER A 4 18.70 -1.05 -25.97
C SER A 4 19.09 -1.32 -24.52
N ASP A 5 20.26 -0.86 -24.12
CA ASP A 5 20.98 -1.21 -22.88
C ASP A 5 20.44 -0.48 -21.62
N ALA A 6 19.17 -0.06 -21.65
CA ALA A 6 18.53 0.65 -20.54
C ALA A 6 17.24 -0.09 -20.11
N PRO A 7 17.05 -0.32 -18.80
CA PRO A 7 15.81 -0.90 -18.32
C PRO A 7 14.61 0.01 -18.64
N VAL A 8 13.47 -0.62 -18.92
CA VAL A 8 12.28 0.07 -19.42
C VAL A 8 11.62 0.90 -18.32
N PHE A 9 11.70 0.44 -17.07
CA PHE A 9 11.10 1.07 -15.90
C PHE A 9 12.15 1.39 -14.86
N ARG A 10 11.98 2.52 -14.16
CA ARG A 10 12.86 2.86 -13.04
C ARG A 10 12.60 1.96 -11.83
N ASP A 11 11.34 1.77 -11.48
CA ASP A 11 10.90 0.99 -10.32
C ASP A 11 9.46 0.49 -10.57
N ARG A 12 8.91 -0.30 -9.63
CA ARG A 12 7.52 -0.79 -9.73
C ARG A 12 6.48 0.32 -9.76
N ALA A 13 6.71 1.44 -9.07
CA ALA A 13 5.78 2.56 -9.10
C ALA A 13 5.79 3.26 -10.47
N ASP A 14 6.95 3.39 -11.11
CA ASP A 14 7.08 3.90 -12.48
C ASP A 14 6.36 3.03 -13.49
N ALA A 15 6.58 1.71 -13.40
CA ALA A 15 5.86 0.73 -14.21
C ALA A 15 4.34 0.84 -14.03
N GLY A 16 3.86 0.97 -12.79
CA GLY A 16 2.45 1.14 -12.46
C GLY A 16 1.85 2.44 -13.00
N ARG A 17 2.57 3.57 -12.94
CA ARG A 17 2.10 4.85 -13.52
C ARG A 17 1.89 4.73 -15.03
N ARG A 18 2.87 4.18 -15.75
CA ARG A 18 2.79 3.99 -17.21
C ARG A 18 1.70 2.99 -17.61
N LEU A 19 1.51 1.93 -16.82
CA LEU A 19 0.43 0.97 -17.01
C LEU A 19 -0.94 1.63 -16.78
N GLY A 20 -1.07 2.44 -15.72
CA GLY A 20 -2.27 3.21 -15.43
C GLY A 20 -2.65 4.19 -16.54
N GLU A 21 -1.67 4.85 -17.18
CA GLU A 21 -1.91 5.69 -18.35
C GLU A 21 -2.52 4.93 -19.53
N ARG A 22 -2.06 3.70 -19.80
CA ARG A 22 -2.68 2.86 -20.84
C ARG A 22 -4.09 2.44 -20.47
N LEU A 23 -4.33 2.08 -19.21
CA LEU A 23 -5.65 1.68 -18.74
C LEU A 23 -6.65 2.83 -18.76
N ARG A 24 -6.23 4.08 -18.52
CA ARG A 24 -7.09 5.28 -18.63
C ARG A 24 -7.67 5.49 -20.03
N ALA A 25 -7.06 4.93 -21.07
CA ALA A 25 -7.60 4.98 -22.43
C ALA A 25 -8.81 4.05 -22.62
N LEU A 26 -9.07 3.15 -21.67
CA LEU A 26 -10.21 2.25 -21.66
C LEU A 26 -11.32 2.80 -20.75
N THR A 27 -12.57 2.48 -21.08
CA THR A 27 -13.71 2.77 -20.22
C THR A 27 -13.99 1.56 -19.34
N PHE A 28 -14.12 1.80 -18.03
CA PHE A 28 -14.45 0.77 -17.06
C PHE A 28 -15.76 1.08 -16.33
N ARG A 29 -16.51 0.03 -16.01
CA ARG A 29 -17.71 0.08 -15.18
C ARG A 29 -17.36 -0.38 -13.78
N ASP A 30 -17.46 0.53 -12.81
CA ASP A 30 -17.19 0.26 -11.39
C ASP A 30 -15.92 -0.59 -11.18
N PRO A 31 -14.76 -0.09 -11.64
CA PRO A 31 -13.54 -0.88 -11.67
C PRO A 31 -13.07 -1.25 -10.26
N ILE A 32 -12.56 -2.47 -10.14
CA ILE A 32 -11.77 -2.91 -8.98
C ILE A 32 -10.42 -3.46 -9.45
N VAL A 33 -9.35 -2.99 -8.80
CA VAL A 33 -7.99 -3.43 -9.07
C VAL A 33 -7.62 -4.50 -8.05
N LEU A 34 -7.26 -5.68 -8.55
CA LEU A 34 -6.79 -6.80 -7.76
C LEU A 34 -5.30 -7.02 -8.02
N ALA A 35 -4.49 -7.02 -6.97
CA ALA A 35 -3.04 -7.19 -7.08
C ALA A 35 -2.61 -8.62 -6.75
N LEU A 36 -1.73 -9.20 -7.58
CA LEU A 36 -1.00 -10.42 -7.22
C LEU A 36 0.19 -10.08 -6.30
N PRO A 37 0.23 -10.57 -5.05
CA PRO A 37 1.31 -10.23 -4.14
C PRO A 37 2.58 -11.07 -4.39
N ARG A 38 3.77 -10.51 -4.14
CA ARG A 38 4.01 -9.19 -3.50
C ARG A 38 4.27 -8.08 -4.52
N GLY A 39 5.06 -8.39 -5.54
CA GLY A 39 5.55 -7.41 -6.51
C GLY A 39 4.45 -6.71 -7.30
N GLY A 40 3.32 -7.34 -7.54
CA GLY A 40 2.18 -6.69 -8.20
C GLY A 40 1.53 -5.56 -7.39
N VAL A 41 1.66 -5.53 -6.06
CA VAL A 41 0.96 -4.56 -5.20
C VAL A 41 1.43 -3.12 -5.41
N PRO A 42 2.74 -2.80 -5.42
CA PRO A 42 3.22 -1.46 -5.76
C PRO A 42 2.79 -0.98 -7.15
N VAL A 43 2.71 -1.88 -8.14
CA VAL A 43 2.24 -1.56 -9.50
C VAL A 43 0.74 -1.25 -9.47
N ALA A 44 -0.04 -2.14 -8.85
CA ALA A 44 -1.48 -2.04 -8.72
C ALA A 44 -1.92 -0.79 -7.96
N ALA A 45 -1.17 -0.37 -6.94
CA ALA A 45 -1.46 0.86 -6.21
C ALA A 45 -1.45 2.11 -7.12
N GLN A 46 -0.53 2.17 -8.08
CA GLN A 46 -0.49 3.26 -9.05
C GLN A 46 -1.62 3.14 -10.08
N VAL A 47 -1.96 1.92 -10.51
CA VAL A 47 -3.09 1.66 -11.41
C VAL A 47 -4.42 2.07 -10.76
N ALA A 48 -4.66 1.64 -9.52
CA ALA A 48 -5.84 2.00 -8.74
C ALA A 48 -5.93 3.51 -8.55
N ALA A 49 -4.82 4.16 -8.21
CA ALA A 49 -4.76 5.62 -8.10
C ALA A 49 -5.06 6.32 -9.44
N ALA A 50 -4.64 5.75 -10.57
CA ALA A 50 -4.86 6.32 -11.89
C ALA A 50 -6.34 6.23 -12.32
N LEU A 51 -7.00 5.12 -11.99
CA LEU A 51 -8.39 4.84 -12.36
C LEU A 51 -9.42 5.29 -11.31
N ASP A 52 -8.95 5.82 -10.18
CA ASP A 52 -9.77 6.09 -8.99
C ASP A 52 -10.60 4.86 -8.55
N ALA A 53 -9.95 3.70 -8.60
CA ALA A 53 -10.56 2.40 -8.32
C ALA A 53 -10.14 1.86 -6.94
N ALA A 54 -10.97 1.00 -6.36
CA ALA A 54 -10.59 0.27 -5.16
C ALA A 54 -9.42 -0.68 -5.46
N LEU A 55 -8.47 -0.79 -4.52
CA LEU A 55 -7.38 -1.76 -4.57
C LEU A 55 -7.60 -2.83 -3.51
N GLU A 56 -7.44 -4.09 -3.91
CA GLU A 56 -7.35 -5.21 -2.98
C GLU A 56 -6.35 -6.27 -3.49
N VAL A 57 -5.89 -7.17 -2.62
CA VAL A 57 -5.07 -8.32 -3.05
C VAL A 57 -5.93 -9.49 -3.52
N PHE A 58 -5.41 -10.22 -4.49
CA PHE A 58 -5.89 -11.54 -4.86
C PHE A 58 -4.71 -12.52 -4.81
N VAL A 59 -4.76 -13.47 -3.88
CA VAL A 59 -3.61 -14.32 -3.57
C VAL A 59 -3.60 -15.54 -4.47
N ALA A 60 -2.52 -15.67 -5.24
CA ALA A 60 -2.17 -16.89 -5.97
C ALA A 60 -0.76 -17.36 -5.60
N ARG A 61 -0.53 -18.66 -5.70
CA ARG A 61 0.72 -19.33 -5.32
C ARG A 61 1.18 -20.28 -6.40
N LYS A 62 2.46 -20.16 -6.77
CA LYS A 62 3.13 -21.09 -7.68
C LYS A 62 3.43 -22.38 -6.92
N VAL A 63 3.11 -23.51 -7.51
CA VAL A 63 3.52 -24.84 -7.05
C VAL A 63 4.86 -25.16 -7.71
N GLY A 64 5.91 -25.24 -6.91
CA GLY A 64 7.27 -25.54 -7.36
C GLY A 64 7.52 -27.04 -7.52
N ALA A 65 8.53 -27.42 -8.32
CA ALA A 65 8.98 -28.80 -8.40
C ALA A 65 9.71 -29.23 -7.10
N PRO A 66 9.64 -30.51 -6.68
CA PRO A 66 10.23 -30.99 -5.41
C PRO A 66 11.70 -30.61 -5.17
N SER A 67 12.54 -30.66 -6.21
CA SER A 67 13.97 -30.34 -6.12
C SER A 67 14.32 -28.93 -6.61
N HIS A 68 13.36 -28.21 -7.20
CA HIS A 68 13.56 -26.88 -7.76
C HIS A 68 12.29 -26.03 -7.51
N PRO A 69 12.11 -25.49 -6.29
CA PRO A 69 10.91 -24.74 -5.94
C PRO A 69 10.66 -23.51 -6.83
N GLU A 70 11.72 -22.95 -7.40
CA GLU A 70 11.63 -21.84 -8.36
C GLU A 70 11.04 -22.25 -9.72
N PHE A 71 11.10 -23.54 -10.06
CA PHE A 71 10.53 -24.08 -11.28
C PHE A 71 9.05 -24.41 -11.09
N GLY A 72 8.17 -23.57 -11.67
CA GLY A 72 6.71 -23.70 -11.53
C GLY A 72 6.13 -24.86 -12.34
N ILE A 73 5.66 -25.89 -11.64
CA ILE A 73 4.93 -27.02 -12.23
C ILE A 73 3.41 -26.81 -12.20
N GLY A 74 2.95 -25.80 -11.46
CA GLY A 74 1.56 -25.40 -11.41
C GLY A 74 1.34 -24.13 -10.61
N ALA A 75 0.08 -23.78 -10.38
CA ALA A 75 -0.32 -22.72 -9.47
C ALA A 75 -1.73 -22.96 -8.93
N ILE A 76 -2.01 -22.37 -7.78
CA ILE A 76 -3.31 -22.30 -7.13
C ILE A 76 -3.66 -20.83 -6.87
N ALA A 77 -4.94 -20.54 -6.71
CA ALA A 77 -5.43 -19.21 -6.36
C ALA A 77 -6.54 -19.32 -5.32
N GLU A 78 -6.71 -18.26 -4.54
CA GLU A 78 -7.85 -18.17 -3.64
C GLU A 78 -9.18 -18.18 -4.41
N GLY A 79 -10.27 -18.55 -3.75
CA GLY A 79 -11.60 -18.61 -4.38
C GLY A 79 -11.84 -19.83 -5.28
N SER A 80 -10.84 -20.70 -5.46
CA SER A 80 -10.97 -21.94 -6.23
C SER A 80 -10.15 -23.07 -5.61
N ASP A 81 -10.63 -24.30 -5.77
CA ASP A 81 -9.87 -25.51 -5.46
C ASP A 81 -9.12 -26.07 -6.68
N GLU A 82 -9.26 -25.45 -7.85
CA GLU A 82 -8.57 -25.85 -9.07
C GLU A 82 -7.06 -25.64 -8.96
N VAL A 83 -6.30 -26.61 -9.45
CA VAL A 83 -4.85 -26.51 -9.61
C VAL A 83 -4.56 -26.38 -11.10
N VAL A 84 -3.94 -25.25 -11.49
CA VAL A 84 -3.41 -25.11 -12.84
C VAL A 84 -2.11 -25.88 -12.93
N VAL A 85 -2.02 -26.83 -13.84
CA VAL A 85 -0.84 -27.70 -14.03
C VAL A 85 -0.17 -27.39 -15.34
N THR A 86 1.16 -27.25 -15.33
CA THR A 86 1.94 -27.05 -16.54
C THR A 86 2.30 -28.40 -17.20
N SER A 87 2.60 -28.38 -18.49
CA SER A 87 3.08 -29.58 -19.20
C SER A 87 4.38 -30.16 -18.61
N SER A 88 5.13 -29.37 -17.83
CA SER A 88 6.35 -29.78 -17.16
C SER A 88 6.11 -30.79 -16.03
N ALA A 89 4.94 -30.76 -15.37
CA ALA A 89 4.62 -31.72 -14.31
C ALA A 89 4.63 -33.17 -14.82
N GLY A 90 4.01 -33.39 -15.99
CA GLY A 90 3.99 -34.70 -16.65
C GLY A 90 5.38 -35.14 -17.12
N ARG A 91 6.23 -34.21 -17.60
CA ARG A 91 7.62 -34.51 -17.99
C ARG A 91 8.51 -34.93 -16.82
N LEU A 92 8.18 -34.47 -15.62
CA LEU A 92 8.86 -34.84 -14.38
C LEU A 92 8.32 -36.16 -13.80
N GLY A 93 7.31 -36.78 -14.43
CA GLY A 93 6.72 -38.02 -13.95
C GLY A 93 5.92 -37.88 -12.66
N LEU A 94 5.49 -36.66 -12.32
CA LEU A 94 4.73 -36.41 -11.10
C LEU A 94 3.31 -36.97 -11.23
N GLY A 95 2.95 -37.87 -10.32
CA GLY A 95 1.60 -38.41 -10.20
C GLY A 95 0.64 -37.43 -9.53
N ALA A 96 -0.65 -37.81 -9.47
CA ALA A 96 -1.67 -37.01 -8.79
C ALA A 96 -1.35 -36.82 -7.30
N ASP A 97 -0.90 -37.88 -6.63
CA ASP A 97 -0.59 -37.87 -5.19
C ASP A 97 0.62 -36.96 -4.86
N ASP A 98 1.63 -36.94 -5.74
CA ASP A 98 2.79 -36.06 -5.60
C ASP A 98 2.36 -34.59 -5.70
N LEU A 99 1.52 -34.28 -6.69
CA LEU A 99 1.02 -32.93 -6.91
C LEU A 99 0.13 -32.48 -5.74
N GLU A 100 -0.75 -33.34 -5.23
CA GLU A 100 -1.60 -33.03 -4.09
C GLU A 100 -0.77 -32.68 -2.83
N THR A 101 0.31 -33.42 -2.61
CA THR A 101 1.22 -33.18 -1.48
C THR A 101 1.91 -31.82 -1.60
N LEU A 102 2.40 -31.46 -2.78
CA LEU A 102 3.00 -30.15 -3.04
C LEU A 102 1.98 -29.01 -2.90
N VAL A 103 0.76 -29.21 -3.40
CA VAL A 103 -0.34 -28.24 -3.33
C VAL A 103 -0.77 -27.98 -1.88
N ARG A 104 -0.76 -28.99 -1.00
CA ARG A 104 -1.18 -28.83 0.40
C ARG A 104 -0.33 -27.79 1.16
N GLY A 105 0.98 -27.81 0.93
CA GLY A 105 1.90 -26.80 1.47
C GLY A 105 1.59 -25.40 0.95
N GLU A 106 1.43 -25.26 -0.36
CA GLU A 106 1.11 -23.97 -0.98
C GLU A 106 -0.27 -23.43 -0.57
N ARG A 107 -1.27 -24.29 -0.32
CA ARG A 107 -2.59 -23.87 0.20
C ARG A 107 -2.49 -23.28 1.59
N SER A 108 -1.63 -23.84 2.44
CA SER A 108 -1.42 -23.33 3.80
C SER A 108 -0.76 -21.95 3.77
N GLU A 109 0.24 -21.76 2.91
CA GLU A 109 0.88 -20.45 2.70
C GLU A 109 -0.07 -19.44 2.03
N LEU A 110 -0.91 -19.88 1.09
CA LEU A 110 -1.95 -19.05 0.49
C LEU A 110 -2.90 -18.51 1.55
N ALA A 111 -3.42 -19.38 2.42
CA ALA A 111 -4.30 -18.99 3.52
C ALA A 111 -3.61 -18.01 4.49
N ARG A 112 -2.34 -18.27 4.84
CA ARG A 112 -1.54 -17.36 5.68
C ARG A 112 -1.42 -15.96 5.06
N ARG A 113 -1.19 -15.86 3.75
CA ARG A 113 -1.09 -14.56 3.04
C ARG A 113 -2.42 -13.84 2.92
N VAL A 114 -3.51 -14.57 2.69
CA VAL A 114 -4.86 -14.00 2.73
C VAL A 114 -5.10 -13.36 4.09
N ASP A 115 -4.84 -14.09 5.19
CA ASP A 115 -4.98 -13.56 6.55
C ASP A 115 -4.03 -12.39 6.83
N LEU A 116 -2.79 -12.45 6.36
CA LEU A 116 -1.83 -11.37 6.54
C LEU A 116 -2.25 -10.05 5.88
N TYR A 117 -2.78 -10.10 4.65
CA TYR A 117 -3.06 -8.91 3.86
C TYR A 117 -4.50 -8.39 4.03
N ARG A 118 -5.47 -9.29 4.22
CA ARG A 118 -6.90 -8.95 4.38
C ARG A 118 -7.45 -9.23 5.78
N GLY A 119 -6.77 -10.02 6.60
CA GLY A 119 -7.29 -10.48 7.89
C GLY A 119 -8.60 -11.24 7.71
N ALA A 120 -9.58 -10.91 8.54
CA ALA A 120 -10.92 -11.51 8.47
C ALA A 120 -11.82 -10.91 7.35
N ALA A 121 -11.33 -9.94 6.57
CA ALA A 121 -12.14 -9.34 5.51
C ALA A 121 -12.31 -10.32 4.32
N PRO A 122 -13.54 -10.53 3.82
CA PRO A 122 -13.76 -11.35 2.64
C PRO A 122 -13.19 -10.66 1.38
N LEU A 123 -13.19 -11.37 0.25
CA LEU A 123 -13.00 -10.69 -1.03
C LEU A 123 -14.14 -9.68 -1.22
N PRO A 124 -13.86 -8.50 -1.80
CA PRO A 124 -14.91 -7.56 -2.20
C PRO A 124 -15.84 -8.22 -3.22
N ASP A 125 -17.06 -7.70 -3.34
CA ASP A 125 -17.96 -8.16 -4.40
C ASP A 125 -17.36 -7.83 -5.77
N LEU A 126 -17.30 -8.86 -6.62
CA LEU A 126 -16.73 -8.82 -7.97
C LEU A 126 -17.80 -9.06 -9.05
N GLU A 127 -19.02 -9.45 -8.67
CA GLU A 127 -20.06 -9.80 -9.63
C GLU A 127 -20.48 -8.57 -10.44
N ALA A 128 -20.53 -8.71 -11.77
CA ALA A 128 -20.91 -7.64 -12.69
C ALA A 128 -20.06 -6.35 -12.64
N ARG A 129 -18.85 -6.40 -12.07
CA ARG A 129 -17.85 -5.32 -12.06
C ARG A 129 -16.73 -5.56 -13.06
N ASP A 130 -16.01 -4.50 -13.42
CA ASP A 130 -14.79 -4.63 -14.21
C ASP A 130 -13.60 -4.91 -13.27
N VAL A 131 -13.09 -6.14 -13.33
CA VAL A 131 -11.97 -6.60 -12.51
C VAL A 131 -10.67 -6.48 -13.28
N ILE A 132 -9.70 -5.78 -12.71
CA ILE A 132 -8.38 -5.55 -13.30
C ILE A 132 -7.34 -6.26 -12.43
N LEU A 133 -6.87 -7.42 -12.87
CA LEU A 133 -5.81 -8.17 -12.22
C LEU A 133 -4.44 -7.61 -12.61
N VAL A 134 -3.62 -7.23 -11.63
CA VAL A 134 -2.32 -6.59 -11.83
C VAL A 134 -1.17 -7.40 -11.23
N ASP A 135 -0.07 -7.52 -11.96
CA ASP A 135 1.21 -8.06 -11.48
C ASP A 135 2.39 -7.18 -11.95
N ASP A 136 3.59 -7.39 -11.41
CA ASP A 136 4.80 -6.67 -11.85
C ASP A 136 5.41 -7.21 -13.15
N GLY A 137 5.02 -8.39 -13.58
CA GLY A 137 5.32 -8.88 -14.91
C GLY A 137 4.79 -10.28 -15.17
N LEU A 138 4.74 -10.64 -16.44
CA LEU A 138 4.21 -11.93 -16.88
C LEU A 138 5.27 -12.73 -17.64
N ALA A 139 5.99 -13.59 -16.91
CA ALA A 139 6.95 -14.51 -17.50
C ALA A 139 6.24 -15.75 -18.06
N THR A 140 6.13 -16.84 -17.29
CA THR A 140 5.40 -18.05 -17.69
C THR A 140 3.88 -17.91 -17.59
N GLY A 141 3.43 -16.97 -16.74
CA GLY A 141 2.02 -16.64 -16.53
C GLY A 141 1.18 -17.67 -15.78
N VAL A 142 1.78 -18.72 -15.21
CA VAL A 142 1.04 -19.81 -14.53
C VAL A 142 0.28 -19.29 -13.30
N THR A 143 0.88 -18.39 -12.52
CA THR A 143 0.21 -17.76 -11.37
C THR A 143 -0.95 -16.87 -11.80
N ALA A 144 -0.75 -16.05 -12.85
CA ALA A 144 -1.81 -15.22 -13.41
C ALA A 144 -2.94 -16.06 -14.00
N GLU A 145 -2.63 -17.19 -14.64
CA GLU A 145 -3.62 -18.13 -15.15
C GLU A 145 -4.52 -18.68 -14.04
N ALA A 146 -3.93 -19.19 -12.95
CA ALA A 146 -4.70 -19.67 -11.81
C ALA A 146 -5.60 -18.59 -11.22
N ALA A 147 -5.09 -17.35 -11.15
CA ALA A 147 -5.87 -16.23 -10.67
C ALA A 147 -7.04 -15.88 -11.61
N LEU A 148 -6.79 -15.78 -12.92
CA LEU A 148 -7.81 -15.48 -13.91
C LEU A 148 -8.91 -16.56 -13.95
N ARG A 149 -8.55 -17.84 -13.89
CA ARG A 149 -9.53 -18.94 -13.84
C ARG A 149 -10.42 -18.87 -12.60
N SER A 150 -9.81 -18.62 -11.43
CA SER A 150 -10.58 -18.43 -10.20
C SER A 150 -11.50 -17.22 -10.30
N LEU A 151 -10.99 -16.07 -10.77
CA LEU A 151 -11.76 -14.84 -10.93
C LEU A 151 -12.95 -14.98 -11.88
N ARG A 152 -12.87 -15.82 -12.92
CA ARG A 152 -14.02 -16.12 -13.79
C ARG A 152 -15.19 -16.76 -13.03
N GLY A 153 -14.93 -17.52 -11.96
CA GLY A 153 -15.96 -18.08 -11.09
C GLY A 153 -16.80 -17.02 -10.37
N PHE A 154 -16.25 -15.82 -10.17
CA PHE A 154 -16.96 -14.69 -9.54
C PHE A 154 -17.84 -13.89 -10.52
N ARG A 155 -17.86 -14.27 -11.81
CA ARG A 155 -18.71 -13.67 -12.85
C ARG A 155 -18.56 -12.13 -12.96
N PRO A 156 -17.32 -11.61 -13.12
CA PRO A 156 -17.12 -10.20 -13.40
C PRO A 156 -17.75 -9.83 -14.74
N HIS A 157 -18.12 -8.56 -14.90
CA HIS A 157 -18.59 -8.03 -16.18
C HIS A 157 -17.47 -8.04 -17.24
N ARG A 158 -16.26 -7.68 -16.81
CA ARG A 158 -15.04 -7.72 -17.62
C ARG A 158 -13.86 -8.11 -16.75
N LEU A 159 -12.99 -8.97 -17.26
CA LEU A 159 -11.77 -9.42 -16.59
C LEU A 159 -10.55 -9.02 -17.41
N VAL A 160 -9.77 -8.08 -16.90
CA VAL A 160 -8.58 -7.55 -17.56
C VAL A 160 -7.32 -8.01 -16.82
N LEU A 161 -6.33 -8.52 -17.53
CA LEU A 161 -4.98 -8.70 -17.01
C LEU A 161 -4.14 -7.48 -17.40
N ALA A 162 -3.52 -6.81 -16.44
CA ALA A 162 -2.68 -5.65 -16.69
C ALA A 162 -1.28 -5.86 -16.08
N VAL A 163 -0.23 -5.85 -16.91
CA VAL A 163 1.14 -6.10 -16.48
C VAL A 163 2.12 -5.16 -17.19
N PRO A 164 3.14 -4.61 -16.53
CA PRO A 164 4.07 -3.69 -17.20
C PRO A 164 4.84 -4.35 -18.36
N VAL A 165 5.33 -5.57 -18.14
CA VAL A 165 6.08 -6.35 -19.13
C VAL A 165 5.59 -7.79 -19.18
N CYS A 166 5.50 -8.36 -20.37
CA CYS A 166 5.04 -9.74 -20.56
C CYS A 166 5.75 -10.48 -21.70
N SER A 167 5.80 -11.80 -21.60
CA SER A 167 6.12 -12.67 -22.74
C SER A 167 4.94 -12.66 -23.72
N PRO A 168 5.17 -12.44 -25.03
CA PRO A 168 4.12 -12.49 -26.05
C PRO A 168 3.32 -13.80 -26.03
N ASP A 169 4.00 -14.93 -25.90
CA ASP A 169 3.37 -16.26 -25.86
C ASP A 169 2.46 -16.43 -24.64
N SER A 170 2.93 -15.99 -23.47
CA SER A 170 2.13 -16.03 -22.25
C SER A 170 0.92 -15.11 -22.33
N ALA A 171 1.08 -13.91 -22.88
CA ALA A 171 -0.04 -13.00 -23.11
C ALA A 171 -1.06 -13.63 -24.06
N GLN A 172 -0.61 -14.11 -25.23
CA GLN A 172 -1.49 -14.76 -26.22
C GLN A 172 -2.29 -15.91 -25.60
N ARG A 173 -1.64 -16.78 -24.83
CA ARG A 173 -2.28 -17.91 -24.17
C ARG A 173 -3.38 -17.50 -23.19
N LEU A 174 -3.19 -16.39 -22.47
CA LEU A 174 -4.16 -15.91 -21.49
C LEU A 174 -5.36 -15.17 -22.10
N THR A 175 -5.33 -14.82 -23.39
CA THR A 175 -6.51 -14.24 -24.09
C THR A 175 -7.69 -15.21 -24.17
N ALA A 176 -7.46 -16.51 -23.97
CA ALA A 176 -8.52 -17.49 -23.84
C ALA A 176 -9.31 -17.37 -22.52
N ILE A 177 -8.77 -16.63 -21.53
CA ILE A 177 -9.32 -16.53 -20.18
C ILE A 177 -9.62 -15.10 -19.79
N ALA A 178 -8.75 -14.12 -20.09
CA ALA A 178 -9.01 -12.70 -19.85
C ALA A 178 -9.72 -12.07 -21.07
N ASP A 179 -10.62 -11.11 -20.82
CA ASP A 179 -11.29 -10.35 -21.89
C ASP A 179 -10.29 -9.41 -22.59
N ASP A 180 -9.36 -8.83 -21.82
CA ASP A 180 -8.28 -8.00 -22.34
C ASP A 180 -6.98 -8.24 -21.60
N ILE A 181 -5.88 -8.01 -22.31
CA ILE A 181 -4.53 -8.00 -21.73
C ILE A 181 -3.87 -6.68 -22.09
N VAL A 182 -3.55 -5.89 -21.06
CA VAL A 182 -2.94 -4.58 -21.20
C VAL A 182 -1.51 -4.64 -20.69
N PHE A 183 -0.56 -4.26 -21.54
CA PHE A 183 0.85 -4.22 -21.17
C PHE A 183 1.55 -2.98 -21.70
N VAL A 184 2.69 -2.61 -21.12
CA VAL A 184 3.53 -1.51 -21.61
C VAL A 184 4.55 -2.02 -22.63
N ALA A 185 5.21 -3.14 -22.33
CA ALA A 185 6.19 -3.79 -23.19
C ALA A 185 5.95 -5.31 -23.33
N ALA A 186 6.19 -5.85 -24.52
CA ALA A 186 6.13 -7.29 -24.81
C ALA A 186 7.34 -7.74 -25.64
N PRO A 187 8.53 -7.84 -25.02
CA PRO A 187 9.76 -8.24 -25.71
C PRO A 187 9.71 -9.72 -26.11
N GLU A 188 10.20 -10.04 -27.31
CA GLU A 188 10.25 -11.43 -27.81
C GLU A 188 11.12 -12.33 -26.92
N ASP A 189 12.27 -11.83 -26.46
CA ASP A 189 13.23 -12.55 -25.63
C ASP A 189 13.12 -12.20 -24.13
N LEU A 190 11.93 -12.38 -23.54
CA LEU A 190 11.73 -12.16 -22.10
C LEU A 190 12.38 -13.28 -21.25
N PHE A 191 13.56 -13.02 -20.69
CA PHE A 191 14.24 -13.96 -19.79
C PHE A 191 13.87 -13.80 -18.31
N SER A 192 13.82 -12.56 -17.81
CA SER A 192 13.47 -12.27 -16.43
C SER A 192 12.71 -10.95 -16.33
N ILE A 193 11.75 -10.88 -15.40
CA ILE A 193 11.00 -9.63 -15.17
C ILE A 193 11.92 -8.53 -14.65
N GLY A 194 12.80 -8.87 -13.70
CA GLY A 194 13.69 -7.90 -13.06
C GLY A 194 14.67 -7.20 -14.00
N ALA A 195 15.00 -7.77 -15.16
CA ALA A 195 15.87 -7.12 -16.14
C ALA A 195 15.26 -5.84 -16.78
N TYR A 196 13.95 -5.65 -16.63
CA TYR A 196 13.23 -4.49 -17.18
C TYR A 196 13.09 -3.34 -16.18
N TYR A 197 13.66 -3.48 -14.98
CA TYR A 197 13.59 -2.53 -13.88
C TYR A 197 15.00 -2.08 -13.46
N ASP A 198 15.23 -0.77 -13.32
CA ASP A 198 16.46 -0.26 -12.68
C ASP A 198 16.53 -0.72 -11.21
N ASP A 199 15.41 -0.60 -10.48
CA ASP A 199 15.23 -1.10 -9.13
C ASP A 199 14.14 -2.17 -9.08
N PHE A 200 14.57 -3.42 -8.85
CA PHE A 200 13.69 -4.57 -8.64
C PHE A 200 13.81 -5.17 -7.24
N THR A 201 14.11 -4.33 -6.25
CA THR A 201 14.20 -4.73 -4.83
C THR A 201 12.95 -5.51 -4.41
N GLN A 202 13.14 -6.57 -3.61
CA GLN A 202 12.04 -7.43 -3.24
C GLN A 202 11.01 -6.70 -2.37
N THR A 203 9.77 -6.62 -2.85
CA THR A 203 8.65 -6.06 -2.07
C THR A 203 8.39 -6.90 -0.82
N THR A 204 8.31 -6.24 0.33
CA THR A 204 8.11 -6.87 1.64
C THR A 204 6.63 -7.00 1.97
N ASP A 205 6.29 -7.84 2.96
CA ASP A 205 4.91 -7.96 3.43
C ASP A 205 4.42 -6.65 4.09
N ASP A 206 5.29 -5.95 4.82
CA ASP A 206 4.97 -4.67 5.44
C ASP A 206 4.64 -3.61 4.38
N GLU A 207 5.41 -3.55 3.29
CA GLU A 207 5.14 -2.65 2.17
C GLU A 207 3.79 -2.95 1.52
N VAL A 208 3.43 -4.23 1.33
CA VAL A 208 2.11 -4.64 0.83
C VAL A 208 1.00 -4.13 1.76
N VAL A 209 1.15 -4.36 3.07
CA VAL A 209 0.15 -3.94 4.06
C VAL A 209 -0.01 -2.42 4.07
N ASP A 210 1.09 -1.67 3.99
CA ASP A 210 1.09 -0.20 4.00
C ASP A 210 0.42 0.36 2.74
N LEU A 211 0.66 -0.22 1.56
CA LEU A 211 0.04 0.19 0.30
C LEU A 211 -1.48 -0.07 0.29
N LEU A 212 -1.90 -1.24 0.77
CA LEU A 212 -3.33 -1.57 0.88
C LEU A 212 -4.06 -0.68 1.88
N ALA A 213 -3.43 -0.37 3.03
CA ALA A 213 -4.00 0.56 4.00
C ALA A 213 -4.18 1.97 3.41
N SER A 214 -3.16 2.46 2.69
CA SER A 214 -3.20 3.78 2.05
C SER A 214 -4.30 3.89 0.98
N SER A 215 -4.54 2.83 0.20
CA SER A 215 -5.63 2.80 -0.77
C SER A 215 -7.01 2.79 -0.12
N ARG A 216 -7.20 2.02 0.98
CA ARG A 216 -8.47 2.00 1.72
C ARG A 216 -8.81 3.36 2.33
N SER A 217 -7.82 4.09 2.85
CA SER A 217 -8.05 5.46 3.34
C SER A 217 -8.48 6.40 2.19
N ARG A 218 -7.92 6.26 0.98
CA ARG A 218 -8.38 7.03 -0.20
C ARG A 218 -9.82 6.69 -0.60
N ALA A 219 -10.21 5.42 -0.60
CA ALA A 219 -11.57 5.00 -0.91
C ALA A 219 -12.58 5.46 0.16
N ALA A 220 -12.17 5.55 1.42
CA ALA A 220 -12.99 6.11 2.49
C ALA A 220 -13.15 7.64 2.40
N THR A 221 -12.24 8.36 1.74
CA THR A 221 -12.37 9.81 1.50
C THR A 221 -13.31 10.18 0.35
N SER A 222 -13.70 9.21 -0.50
CA SER A 222 -14.60 9.44 -1.65
C SER A 222 -16.05 9.03 -1.39
N GLY A 223 -16.36 8.43 -0.23
CA GLY A 223 -17.72 8.11 0.20
C GLY A 223 -17.99 8.64 1.61
N GLU A 224 -19.02 9.49 1.73
CA GLU A 224 -19.59 10.09 2.95
C GLU A 224 -19.17 11.55 3.24
N ASP A 225 -20.11 12.47 2.98
CA ASP A 225 -20.13 13.84 3.49
C ASP A 225 -20.08 13.86 5.03
N GLY A 226 -19.14 14.60 5.62
CA GLY A 226 -19.24 15.07 7.02
C GLY A 226 -18.07 14.82 7.98
N ALA A 227 -16.80 14.83 7.55
CA ALA A 227 -15.60 15.15 8.36
C ALA A 227 -14.33 15.01 7.49
N GLY A 228 -14.23 15.80 6.43
CA GLY A 228 -13.11 15.69 5.48
C GLY A 228 -11.77 16.02 6.15
N GLU A 229 -10.78 15.16 5.96
CA GLU A 229 -9.38 15.49 6.22
C GLU A 229 -8.96 16.66 5.32
N ARG A 230 -8.41 17.71 5.94
CA ARG A 230 -8.01 18.94 5.28
C ARG A 230 -6.49 19.13 5.44
N PRO A 231 -5.72 19.23 4.34
CA PRO A 231 -4.32 19.62 4.42
C PRO A 231 -4.22 21.07 4.88
N VAL A 232 -3.29 21.34 5.78
CA VAL A 232 -3.03 22.66 6.36
C VAL A 232 -1.52 22.89 6.44
N THR A 233 -1.15 24.16 6.43
CA THR A 233 0.24 24.60 6.55
C THR A 233 0.37 25.43 7.80
N ILE A 234 1.35 25.09 8.64
CA ILE A 234 1.59 25.73 9.94
C ILE A 234 2.87 26.55 9.83
N ALA A 235 2.77 27.85 10.09
CA ALA A 235 3.92 28.74 10.09
C ALA A 235 4.87 28.43 11.25
N VAL A 236 6.16 28.29 10.94
CA VAL A 236 7.26 28.12 11.89
C VAL A 236 8.33 29.20 11.62
N PRO A 237 9.28 29.46 12.53
CA PRO A 237 10.31 30.47 12.29
C PRO A 237 11.10 30.19 11.00
N GLY A 238 10.95 31.09 10.03
CA GLY A 238 11.69 31.05 8.76
C GLY A 238 11.13 30.12 7.68
N ASP A 239 10.06 29.36 7.95
CA ASP A 239 9.50 28.39 7.00
C ASP A 239 8.07 27.93 7.42
N THR A 240 7.60 26.85 6.83
CA THR A 240 6.32 26.20 7.14
C THR A 240 6.46 24.69 7.28
N ILE A 241 5.56 24.09 8.05
CA ILE A 241 5.40 22.64 8.14
C ILE A 241 4.01 22.22 7.65
N ASP A 242 3.94 21.04 7.05
CA ASP A 242 2.69 20.45 6.58
C ASP A 242 1.99 19.67 7.70
N ALA A 243 0.66 19.74 7.72
CA ALA A 243 -0.16 18.90 8.56
C ALA A 243 -1.48 18.53 7.90
N ASP A 244 -2.08 17.44 8.36
CA ASP A 244 -3.44 17.05 7.98
C ASP A 244 -4.36 17.17 9.20
N LEU A 245 -5.42 17.98 9.08
CA LEU A 245 -6.41 18.23 10.12
C LEU A 245 -7.73 17.54 9.77
N THR A 246 -8.23 16.73 10.70
CA THR A 246 -9.59 16.18 10.63
C THR A 246 -10.40 16.67 11.83
N VAL A 247 -11.54 17.30 11.57
CA VAL A 247 -12.47 17.76 12.60
C VAL A 247 -13.78 17.00 12.43
N VAL A 248 -14.22 16.38 13.51
CA VAL A 248 -15.52 15.69 13.60
C VAL A 248 -16.54 16.59 14.28
N ASP A 249 -17.81 16.44 13.92
CA ASP A 249 -18.90 17.19 14.55
C ASP A 249 -18.93 17.01 16.07
N ALA A 250 -19.09 18.12 16.80
CA ALA A 250 -19.09 18.15 18.26
C ALA A 250 -17.85 17.49 18.92
N ALA A 251 -16.66 17.69 18.34
CA ALA A 251 -15.40 17.20 18.88
C ALA A 251 -15.24 17.56 20.37
N ARG A 252 -14.81 16.60 21.19
CA ARG A 252 -14.65 16.71 22.64
C ARG A 252 -13.26 17.19 23.06
N GLY A 253 -12.32 17.17 22.12
CA GLY A 253 -10.92 17.51 22.29
C GLY A 253 -10.17 17.34 20.96
N ALA A 254 -8.95 17.84 20.92
CA ALA A 254 -8.06 17.70 19.78
C ALA A 254 -6.80 16.93 20.19
N VAL A 255 -6.31 16.06 19.29
CA VAL A 255 -5.10 15.28 19.49
C VAL A 255 -4.08 15.62 18.42
N LEU A 256 -2.94 16.17 18.83
CA LEU A 256 -1.83 16.49 17.94
C LEU A 256 -0.80 15.36 17.98
N PHE A 257 -0.48 14.82 16.80
CA PHE A 257 0.45 13.70 16.64
C PHE A 257 1.87 14.20 16.44
N ALA A 258 2.77 13.73 17.30
CA ALA A 258 4.22 13.85 17.18
C ALA A 258 4.78 12.51 16.67
N HIS A 259 5.08 12.46 15.39
CA HIS A 259 5.63 11.30 14.68
C HIS A 259 7.01 10.95 15.22
N GLY A 260 7.36 9.67 15.14
CA GLY A 260 8.71 9.21 15.45
C GLY A 260 9.68 9.44 14.30
N SER A 261 10.97 9.27 14.58
CA SER A 261 12.02 9.23 13.56
C SER A 261 11.65 8.31 12.39
N GLY A 262 11.66 8.87 11.16
CA GLY A 262 11.34 8.13 9.94
C GLY A 262 9.84 7.88 9.69
N SER A 263 8.95 8.62 10.36
CA SER A 263 7.51 8.62 10.09
C SER A 263 7.04 10.05 9.80
N SER A 264 6.09 10.18 8.88
CA SER A 264 5.45 11.44 8.52
C SER A 264 3.95 11.42 8.86
N ARG A 265 3.24 12.51 8.56
CA ARG A 265 1.77 12.60 8.63
C ARG A 265 1.04 11.52 7.82
N HIS A 266 1.74 10.91 6.87
CA HIS A 266 1.28 9.79 6.06
C HIS A 266 1.47 8.41 6.72
N SER A 267 2.00 8.35 7.94
CA SER A 267 2.24 7.09 8.67
C SER A 267 0.93 6.30 8.88
N PRO A 268 0.76 5.10 8.28
CA PRO A 268 -0.48 4.33 8.38
C PRO A 268 -0.83 3.97 9.82
N ARG A 269 0.18 3.70 10.65
CA ARG A 269 0.02 3.37 12.07
C ARG A 269 -0.59 4.55 12.85
N ASN A 270 -0.11 5.76 12.60
CA ASN A 270 -0.64 6.96 13.25
C ASN A 270 -2.03 7.31 12.70
N ARG A 271 -2.23 7.21 11.38
CA ARG A 271 -3.54 7.44 10.75
C ARG A 271 -4.60 6.50 11.30
N ARG A 272 -4.31 5.20 11.47
CA ARG A 272 -5.24 4.24 12.09
C ARG A 272 -5.60 4.60 13.54
N VAL A 273 -4.65 5.12 14.32
CA VAL A 273 -4.93 5.62 15.67
C VAL A 273 -5.77 6.90 15.61
N ALA A 274 -5.46 7.82 14.69
CA ALA A 274 -6.21 9.04 14.46
C ALA A 274 -7.67 8.75 14.08
N GLU A 275 -7.91 7.87 13.11
CA GLU A 275 -9.24 7.40 12.73
C GLU A 275 -10.01 6.77 13.91
N ALA A 276 -9.33 6.00 14.75
CA ALA A 276 -9.93 5.41 15.95
C ALA A 276 -10.27 6.45 17.04
N LEU A 277 -9.58 7.59 17.05
CA LEU A 277 -9.88 8.74 17.91
C LEU A 277 -11.01 9.59 17.31
N GLN A 278 -11.01 9.81 16.00
CA GLN A 278 -12.06 10.50 15.26
C GLN A 278 -13.42 9.83 15.47
N ARG A 279 -13.50 8.51 15.31
CA ARG A 279 -14.71 7.71 15.62
C ARG A 279 -15.17 7.82 17.07
N ARG A 280 -14.31 8.27 17.98
CA ARG A 280 -14.61 8.52 19.40
C ARG A 280 -14.87 10.00 19.71
N GLY A 281 -14.97 10.86 18.70
CA GLY A 281 -15.31 12.27 18.85
C GLY A 281 -14.11 13.18 19.14
N PHE A 282 -12.91 12.85 18.66
CA PHE A 282 -11.74 13.73 18.78
C PHE A 282 -11.33 14.28 17.41
N ALA A 283 -11.02 15.58 17.37
CA ALA A 283 -10.28 16.14 16.25
C ALA A 283 -8.83 15.64 16.28
N THR A 284 -8.22 15.47 15.12
CA THR A 284 -6.84 14.97 15.03
C THR A 284 -6.01 15.80 14.07
N VAL A 285 -4.75 16.02 14.43
CA VAL A 285 -3.77 16.71 13.58
C VAL A 285 -2.53 15.85 13.45
N LEU A 286 -2.16 15.51 12.23
CA LEU A 286 -0.92 14.82 11.92
C LEU A 286 0.01 15.82 11.21
N ALA A 287 1.00 16.33 11.92
CA ALA A 287 1.98 17.30 11.40
C ALA A 287 3.38 16.72 11.18
N ASP A 288 3.97 16.97 10.02
CA ASP A 288 5.41 16.75 9.80
C ASP A 288 6.17 17.80 10.60
N LEU A 289 6.91 17.39 11.63
CA LEU A 289 7.54 18.35 12.55
C LEU A 289 8.79 19.02 11.98
N LEU A 290 9.28 18.56 10.83
CA LEU A 290 10.38 19.15 10.09
C LEU A 290 9.83 19.88 8.86
N THR A 291 10.46 20.99 8.52
CA THR A 291 10.24 21.67 7.24
C THR A 291 10.78 20.83 6.09
N GLU A 292 10.35 21.08 4.85
CA GLU A 292 10.84 20.35 3.68
C GLU A 292 12.38 20.44 3.55
N GLY A 293 12.95 21.60 3.86
CA GLY A 293 14.40 21.81 3.86
C GLY A 293 15.11 20.99 4.95
N GLU A 294 14.59 20.99 6.17
CA GLU A 294 15.12 20.21 7.30
C GLU A 294 15.01 18.71 7.04
N GLU A 295 13.89 18.23 6.49
CA GLU A 295 13.68 16.82 6.15
C GLU A 295 14.66 16.36 5.07
N ARG A 296 14.88 17.16 4.03
CA ARG A 296 15.88 16.87 2.99
C ARG A 296 17.30 16.76 3.56
N ALA A 297 17.67 17.61 4.51
CA ALA A 297 18.96 17.54 5.20
C ALA A 297 19.04 16.35 6.18
N ASP A 298 17.92 16.02 6.83
CA ASP A 298 17.83 14.91 7.79
C ASP A 298 17.92 13.55 7.09
N LEU A 299 17.45 13.40 5.85
CA LEU A 299 17.64 12.18 5.07
C LEU A 299 19.12 11.79 4.91
N ALA A 300 20.02 12.77 4.84
CA ALA A 300 21.46 12.52 4.72
C ALA A 300 22.17 12.41 6.07
N THR A 301 21.68 13.11 7.11
CA THR A 301 22.43 13.29 8.37
C THR A 301 21.81 12.60 9.58
N GLY A 302 20.51 12.33 9.54
CA GLY A 302 19.70 11.80 10.64
C GLY A 302 19.70 12.67 11.90
N ARG A 303 20.13 13.92 11.85
CA ARG A 303 20.32 14.76 13.05
C ARG A 303 19.01 15.31 13.60
N HIS A 304 18.13 15.82 12.75
CA HIS A 304 16.92 16.52 13.16
C HIS A 304 15.87 15.56 13.76
N ARG A 305 15.80 14.32 13.29
CA ARG A 305 14.86 13.30 13.84
C ARG A 305 15.13 12.91 15.30
N PHE A 306 16.31 13.23 15.83
CA PHE A 306 16.70 13.01 17.24
C PHE A 306 16.86 14.31 18.02
N ASP A 307 16.63 15.48 17.40
CA ASP A 307 16.68 16.78 18.07
C ASP A 307 15.35 17.05 18.81
N ILE A 308 15.28 16.57 20.06
CA ILE A 308 14.07 16.69 20.87
C ILE A 308 13.67 18.14 21.11
N ALA A 309 14.65 19.05 21.22
CA ALA A 309 14.40 20.48 21.43
C ALA A 309 13.75 21.13 20.20
N LEU A 310 14.23 20.81 19.00
CA LEU A 310 13.59 21.25 17.76
C LEU A 310 12.17 20.70 17.64
N LEU A 311 12.01 19.38 17.82
CA LEU A 311 10.72 18.71 17.68
C LEU A 311 9.68 19.21 18.70
N SER A 312 10.09 19.47 19.95
CA SER A 312 9.19 20.01 20.97
C SER A 312 8.75 21.44 20.64
N GLN A 313 9.65 22.29 20.16
CA GLN A 313 9.32 23.64 19.71
C GLN A 313 8.33 23.64 18.53
N ARG A 314 8.50 22.72 17.58
CA ARG A 314 7.61 22.54 16.44
C ARG A 314 6.22 22.09 16.90
N LEU A 315 6.17 21.17 17.87
CA LEU A 315 4.91 20.72 18.46
C LEU A 315 4.18 21.86 19.19
N GLU A 316 4.89 22.71 19.93
CA GLU A 316 4.31 23.91 20.56
C GLU A 316 3.79 24.93 19.55
N GLN A 317 4.47 25.09 18.41
CA GLN A 317 4.03 25.95 17.30
C GLN A 317 2.72 25.41 16.71
N ALA A 318 2.67 24.12 16.41
CA ALA A 318 1.46 23.46 15.94
C ALA A 318 0.31 23.51 16.96
N ALA A 319 0.59 23.37 18.26
CA ALA A 319 -0.40 23.51 19.31
C ALA A 319 -0.96 24.94 19.44
N ARG A 320 -0.12 25.97 19.26
CA ARG A 320 -0.57 27.37 19.22
C ARG A 320 -1.42 27.65 17.99
N TRP A 321 -1.03 27.13 16.84
CA TRP A 321 -1.83 27.22 15.62
C TRP A 321 -3.20 26.57 15.82
N LEU A 322 -3.24 25.36 16.38
CA LEU A 322 -4.49 24.62 16.63
C LEU A 322 -5.42 25.33 17.63
N ALA A 323 -4.85 26.06 18.59
CA ALA A 323 -5.63 26.86 19.53
C ALA A 323 -6.26 28.11 18.87
N ALA A 324 -5.73 28.57 17.73
CA ALA A 324 -6.22 29.71 16.96
C ALA A 324 -7.09 29.30 15.75
N GLU A 325 -7.03 28.03 15.35
CA GLU A 325 -7.82 27.48 14.25
C GLU A 325 -9.32 27.47 14.62
N PRO A 326 -10.21 28.13 13.85
CA PRO A 326 -11.61 28.29 14.21
C PRO A 326 -12.35 26.97 14.46
N SER A 327 -12.00 25.92 13.72
CA SER A 327 -12.63 24.60 13.81
C SER A 327 -12.22 23.80 15.06
N THR A 328 -11.20 24.25 15.81
CA THR A 328 -10.70 23.57 17.02
C THR A 328 -10.54 24.50 18.22
N THR A 329 -10.92 25.78 18.08
CA THR A 329 -10.79 26.78 19.13
C THR A 329 -11.56 26.37 20.38
N GLY A 330 -10.91 26.41 21.54
CA GLY A 330 -11.50 26.06 22.83
C GLY A 330 -11.51 24.56 23.16
N LEU A 331 -11.10 23.69 22.24
CA LEU A 331 -11.00 22.25 22.51
C LEU A 331 -9.84 21.92 23.47
N PRO A 332 -10.04 21.03 24.45
CA PRO A 332 -8.94 20.46 25.22
C PRO A 332 -7.92 19.77 24.32
N LEU A 333 -6.63 20.02 24.53
CA LEU A 333 -5.54 19.48 23.72
C LEU A 333 -4.88 18.28 24.38
N GLY A 334 -4.65 17.21 23.63
CA GLY A 334 -3.76 16.11 24.00
C GLY A 334 -2.65 15.92 22.97
N TYR A 335 -1.53 15.35 23.40
CA TYR A 335 -0.47 14.93 22.50
C TYR A 335 -0.42 13.41 22.39
N PHE A 336 -0.13 12.95 21.18
CA PHE A 336 0.20 11.56 20.92
C PHE A 336 1.60 11.49 20.33
N GLY A 337 2.55 10.94 21.08
CA GLY A 337 3.94 10.84 20.66
C GLY A 337 4.40 9.40 20.52
N ALA A 338 5.26 9.16 19.53
CA ALA A 338 5.89 7.86 19.32
C ALA A 338 7.36 7.98 19.01
N SER A 339 8.15 6.96 19.39
CA SER A 339 9.62 7.02 19.33
C SER A 339 10.13 8.33 19.96
N THR A 340 10.98 9.09 19.26
CA THR A 340 11.46 10.43 19.65
C THR A 340 10.35 11.47 19.79
N GLY A 341 9.26 11.35 19.02
CA GLY A 341 8.08 12.20 19.16
C GLY A 341 7.41 12.11 20.53
N ALA A 342 7.57 10.99 21.25
CA ALA A 342 7.09 10.89 22.64
C ALA A 342 7.89 11.78 23.60
N ALA A 343 9.20 11.89 23.42
CA ALA A 343 10.02 12.80 24.22
C ALA A 343 9.65 14.25 23.92
N ALA A 344 9.54 14.61 22.64
CA ALA A 344 9.12 15.94 22.21
C ALA A 344 7.74 16.32 22.78
N ALA A 345 6.79 15.39 22.78
CA ALA A 345 5.46 15.58 23.37
C ALA A 345 5.51 15.83 24.88
N LEU A 346 6.35 15.11 25.63
CA LEU A 346 6.51 15.32 27.06
C LEU A 346 7.13 16.69 27.37
N VAL A 347 8.22 17.06 26.68
CA VAL A 347 8.88 18.37 26.82
C VAL A 347 7.90 19.50 26.51
N ALA A 348 7.22 19.43 25.36
CA ALA A 348 6.26 20.44 24.95
C ALA A 348 5.06 20.54 25.91
N ALA A 349 4.60 19.41 26.46
CA ALA A 349 3.50 19.40 27.42
C ALA A 349 3.91 20.08 28.73
N ALA A 350 5.13 19.84 29.22
CA ALA A 350 5.68 20.50 30.40
C ALA A 350 5.77 22.03 30.23
N ALA A 351 6.16 22.49 29.03
CA ALA A 351 6.22 23.92 28.70
C ALA A 351 4.84 24.56 28.45
N SER A 352 3.79 23.77 28.23
CA SER A 352 2.48 24.27 27.78
C SER A 352 1.66 25.04 28.82
N GLY A 353 2.11 25.15 30.07
CA GLY A 353 1.39 25.85 31.15
C GLY A 353 0.04 25.22 31.49
N GLY A 354 -0.10 23.89 31.34
CA GLY A 354 -1.32 23.14 31.64
C GLY A 354 -2.37 23.12 30.51
N ARG A 355 -2.04 23.64 29.33
CA ARG A 355 -2.92 23.59 28.14
C ARG A 355 -3.09 22.18 27.60
N VAL A 356 -2.05 21.36 27.69
CA VAL A 356 -2.08 19.94 27.30
C VAL A 356 -2.64 19.11 28.45
N ARG A 357 -3.77 18.44 28.22
CA ARG A 357 -4.51 17.65 29.21
C ARG A 357 -4.05 16.20 29.33
N ALA A 358 -3.45 15.66 28.27
CA ALA A 358 -2.96 14.29 28.24
C ALA A 358 -1.80 14.16 27.26
N VAL A 359 -0.86 13.26 27.58
CA VAL A 359 0.20 12.83 26.67
C VAL A 359 0.16 11.31 26.58
N VAL A 360 0.08 10.78 25.36
CA VAL A 360 0.16 9.35 25.07
C VAL A 360 1.53 9.05 24.48
N SER A 361 2.28 8.14 25.12
CA SER A 361 3.57 7.64 24.63
C SER A 361 3.42 6.21 24.12
N ARG A 362 3.56 6.00 22.81
CA ARG A 362 3.47 4.67 22.17
C ARG A 362 4.82 4.23 21.65
N GLY A 363 5.43 3.23 22.30
CA GLY A 363 6.78 2.77 21.94
C GLY A 363 7.78 3.93 21.91
N GLY A 364 7.56 4.89 22.81
CA GLY A 364 8.31 6.15 22.88
C GLY A 364 9.65 6.02 23.56
N ARG A 365 10.46 7.07 23.45
CA ARG A 365 11.73 7.25 24.17
C ARG A 365 11.60 8.35 25.23
N PRO A 366 10.74 8.18 26.26
CA PRO A 366 10.54 9.21 27.29
C PRO A 366 11.82 9.48 28.10
N ASP A 367 12.81 8.60 28.03
CA ASP A 367 14.16 8.79 28.57
C ASP A 367 14.93 9.96 27.93
N LEU A 368 14.49 10.43 26.75
CA LEU A 368 15.09 11.58 26.05
C LEU A 368 14.39 12.92 26.37
N ALA A 369 13.38 12.92 27.25
CA ALA A 369 12.57 14.08 27.58
C ALA A 369 13.14 14.91 28.74
#